data_AF-A0A933QJK0-F1
#
_entry.id   AF-A0A933QJK0-F1
#
_cell.length_a   1.000
_cell.length_b   1.000
_cell.length_c   1.000
_cell.angle_alpha   90.00
_cell.angle_beta   90.00
_cell.angle_gamma   90.00
#
_symmetry.space_group_name_H-M   'P 1'
#
loop_
_entity.id
_entity.type
_entity.pdbx_description
1 polymer ?
#
loop_
_entity_poly.entity_id
_entity_poly.type
_entity_poly.pdbx_seq_one_letter_code
_entity_poly.pdbx_strand_id
1 'polypeptide(L)'
;MVDGKVGYLKNSLIHMADTGFSRYLVRWNRYTDLMAQEIKEQFREKEKRQNNAIVVFCQGLDFLLVKPVWWFLLAYIRHKGFLDSWQGFVFSLFSSLRFPTGYLKFLNMRR
;
A
#
# COMPACT_ATOMS: atom_id res chain seq x y z
N MET A 1 15.71 14.68 -40.04
CA MET A 1 14.60 13.78 -39.68
C MET A 1 15.05 12.37 -40.01
N VAL A 2 14.82 11.39 -39.13
CA VAL A 2 15.19 9.99 -39.39
C VAL A 2 13.96 9.27 -39.96
N ASP A 3 13.95 8.97 -41.25
CA ASP A 3 12.88 8.26 -41.96
C ASP A 3 12.98 6.73 -41.79
N GLY A 4 13.12 6.27 -40.55
CA GLY A 4 13.20 4.85 -40.21
C GLY A 4 11.81 4.23 -39.99
N LYS A 5 11.54 3.05 -40.57
CA LYS A 5 10.31 2.29 -40.28
C LYS A 5 10.34 1.76 -38.83
N VAL A 6 9.32 2.11 -38.05
CA VAL A 6 9.11 1.59 -36.70
C VAL A 6 8.32 0.27 -36.74
N GLY A 7 8.75 -0.71 -35.95
CA GLY A 7 8.06 -1.99 -35.79
C GLY A 7 7.29 -2.06 -34.47
N TYR A 8 6.16 -2.77 -34.46
CA TYR A 8 5.36 -3.02 -33.26
C TYR A 8 5.56 -4.45 -32.75
N LEU A 9 5.51 -4.62 -31.43
CA LEU A 9 5.61 -5.92 -30.80
C LEU A 9 4.36 -6.75 -31.13
N LYS A 10 4.54 -7.92 -31.76
CA LYS A 10 3.43 -8.78 -32.21
C LYS A 10 2.83 -9.65 -31.10
N ASN A 11 3.57 -9.85 -30.01
CA ASN A 11 3.19 -10.75 -28.91
C ASN A 11 3.12 -9.98 -27.59
N SER A 12 2.35 -10.48 -26.63
CA SER A 12 2.30 -9.91 -25.28
C SER A 12 3.64 -10.11 -24.56
N LEU A 13 4.20 -9.05 -24.02
CA LEU A 13 5.38 -9.13 -23.15
C LEU A 13 4.91 -9.45 -21.73
N ILE A 14 5.23 -10.65 -21.26
CA ILE A 14 4.95 -11.05 -19.89
C ILE A 14 5.92 -10.31 -18.97
N HIS A 15 5.43 -9.31 -18.24
CA HIS A 15 6.22 -8.55 -17.26
C HIS A 15 5.97 -9.07 -15.84
N MET A 16 6.89 -9.86 -15.32
CA MET A 16 6.88 -10.31 -13.92
C MET A 16 7.72 -9.35 -13.07
N ALA A 17 7.06 -8.43 -12.35
CA ALA A 17 7.74 -7.43 -11.53
C ALA A 17 8.50 -8.05 -10.34
N ASP A 18 7.92 -9.09 -9.73
CA ASP A 18 8.50 -9.80 -8.59
C ASP A 18 8.67 -11.28 -8.95
N THR A 19 9.92 -11.71 -9.12
CA THR A 19 10.25 -13.11 -9.45
C THR A 19 10.12 -14.06 -8.25
N GLY A 20 9.85 -13.53 -7.05
CA GLY A 20 9.65 -14.32 -5.84
C GLY A 20 9.14 -13.49 -4.67
N PHE A 21 8.59 -14.18 -3.66
CA PHE A 21 7.96 -13.55 -2.50
C PHE A 21 8.92 -12.73 -1.64
N SER A 22 10.19 -13.12 -1.55
CA SER A 22 11.21 -12.33 -0.83
C SER A 22 11.40 -10.93 -1.42
N ARG A 23 11.49 -10.82 -2.76
CA ARG A 23 11.61 -9.53 -3.45
C ARG A 23 10.35 -8.68 -3.24
N TYR A 24 9.18 -9.31 -3.29
CA TYR A 24 7.91 -8.66 -2.98
C TYR A 24 7.92 -8.06 -1.56
N LEU A 25 8.36 -8.82 -0.56
CA LEU A 25 8.46 -8.33 0.83
C LEU A 25 9.43 -7.17 0.98
N VAL A 26 10.57 -7.18 0.29
CA VAL A 26 11.52 -6.05 0.31
C VAL A 26 10.87 -4.77 -0.22
N ARG A 27 10.11 -4.87 -1.33
CA ARG A 27 9.37 -3.72 -1.87
C ARG A 27 8.24 -3.28 -0.94
N TRP A 28 7.50 -4.24 -0.40
CA TRP A 28 6.43 -3.97 0.55
C TRP A 28 6.95 -3.25 1.79
N ASN A 29 8.11 -3.65 2.30
CA ASN A 29 8.77 -2.98 3.42
C ASN A 29 9.11 -1.53 3.09
N ARG A 30 9.68 -1.27 1.90
CA ARG A 30 9.98 0.09 1.43
C ARG A 30 8.73 0.96 1.32
N TYR A 31 7.63 0.44 0.77
CA TYR A 31 6.38 1.19 0.67
C TYR A 31 5.74 1.45 2.04
N THR A 32 5.87 0.54 3.00
CA THR A 32 5.38 0.77 4.37
C THR A 32 6.25 1.77 5.12
N ASP A 33 7.55 1.84 4.85
CA ASP A 33 8.44 2.90 5.36
C ASP A 33 8.05 4.28 4.82
N LEU A 34 7.80 4.38 3.50
CA LEU A 34 7.33 5.62 2.88
C LEU A 34 5.98 6.05 3.45
N MET A 35 5.03 5.12 3.61
CA MET A 35 3.74 5.40 4.23
C MET A 35 3.90 5.92 5.67
N ALA A 36 4.83 5.37 6.45
CA ALA A 36 5.09 5.86 7.81
C ALA A 36 5.56 7.33 7.81
N GLN A 37 6.38 7.71 6.83
CA GLN A 37 6.81 9.09 6.64
C GLN A 37 5.65 10.01 6.24
N GLU A 38 4.83 9.61 5.27
CA GLU A 38 3.64 10.34 4.84
C GLU A 38 2.65 10.56 6.01
N ILE A 39 2.43 9.51 6.82
CA ILE A 39 1.59 9.60 8.03
C ILE A 39 2.20 10.62 9.00
N LYS A 40 3.52 10.58 9.24
CA LYS A 40 4.19 11.54 10.14
C LYS A 40 3.99 12.98 9.70
N GLU A 41 4.11 13.26 8.41
CA GLU A 41 3.90 14.59 7.85
C GLU A 41 2.44 15.05 8.02
N GLN A 42 1.48 14.19 7.66
CA GLN A 42 0.05 14.47 7.81
C GLN A 42 -0.35 14.71 9.27
N PHE A 43 0.20 13.93 10.21
CA PHE A 43 -0.08 14.12 11.63
C PHE A 43 0.54 15.41 12.17
N ARG A 44 1.76 15.79 11.73
CA ARG A 44 2.39 17.06 12.14
C ARG A 44 1.56 18.27 11.71
N GLU A 45 1.00 18.26 10.51
CA GLU A 45 0.12 19.34 10.04
C GLU A 45 -1.20 19.40 10.84
N LYS A 46 -1.78 18.24 11.15
CA LYS A 46 -3.02 18.16 11.92
C LYS A 46 -2.85 18.55 13.39
N GLU A 47 -1.75 18.15 14.04
CA GLU A 47 -1.45 18.49 15.44
C GLU A 47 -1.31 20.00 15.64
N LYS A 48 -0.73 20.72 14.65
CA LYS A 48 -0.72 22.19 14.63
C LYS A 48 -2.11 22.82 14.54
N ARG A 49 -3.08 22.11 13.95
CA ARG A 49 -4.43 22.64 13.65
C ARG A 49 -5.46 22.27 14.71
N GLN A 50 -5.34 21.11 15.35
CA GLN A 50 -6.29 20.59 16.33
C GLN A 50 -5.59 19.74 17.38
N ASN A 51 -5.67 20.15 18.65
CA ASN A 51 -5.02 19.48 19.78
C ASN A 51 -6.02 18.62 20.59
N ASN A 52 -6.86 17.84 19.90
CA ASN A 52 -7.90 17.01 20.52
C ASN A 52 -7.49 15.54 20.54
N ALA A 53 -7.18 15.00 21.73
CA ALA A 53 -6.73 13.62 21.92
C ALA A 53 -7.72 12.56 21.38
N ILE A 54 -9.03 12.85 21.44
CA ILE A 54 -10.09 11.96 20.94
C ILE A 54 -9.99 11.76 19.42
N VAL A 55 -9.69 12.84 18.68
CA VAL A 55 -9.57 12.80 17.21
C VAL A 55 -8.36 11.96 16.78
N VAL A 56 -7.25 12.10 17.51
CA VAL A 56 -6.02 11.32 17.27
C VAL A 56 -6.27 9.82 17.48
N PHE A 57 -6.99 9.46 18.55
CA PHE A 57 -7.33 8.06 18.84
C PHE A 57 -8.24 7.45 17.76
N CYS A 58 -9.31 8.14 17.37
CA CYS A 58 -10.20 7.70 16.30
C CYS A 58 -9.47 7.54 14.96
N GLN A 59 -8.52 8.44 14.65
CA GLN A 59 -7.70 8.34 13.44
C GLN A 59 -6.77 7.12 13.49
N GLY A 60 -6.21 6.76 14.65
CA GLY A 60 -5.43 5.54 14.81
C GLY A 60 -6.24 4.27 14.53
N LEU A 61 -7.49 4.20 15.03
CA LEU A 61 -8.39 3.08 14.76
C LEU A 61 -8.79 2.98 13.29
N ASP A 62 -8.99 4.12 12.60
CA ASP A 62 -9.26 4.15 11.17
C ASP A 62 -8.14 3.48 10.36
N PHE A 63 -6.89 3.81 10.66
CA PHE A 63 -5.73 3.23 9.97
C PHE A 63 -5.46 1.76 10.32
N LEU A 64 -5.78 1.33 11.55
CA LEU A 64 -5.54 -0.04 12.01
C LEU A 64 -6.61 -1.04 11.57
N LEU A 65 -7.87 -0.63 11.45
CA LEU A 65 -8.99 -1.54 11.22
C LEU A 65 -9.84 -1.15 10.01
N VAL A 66 -10.33 0.08 9.95
CA VAL A 66 -11.32 0.49 8.94
C VAL A 66 -10.70 0.49 7.54
N LYS A 67 -9.58 1.20 7.34
CA LYS A 67 -8.87 1.25 6.06
C LYS A 67 -8.40 -0.12 5.56
N PRO A 68 -7.72 -0.96 6.36
CA PRO A 68 -7.26 -2.25 5.87
C PRO A 68 -8.42 -3.18 5.51
N VAL A 69 -9.49 -3.24 6.32
CA VAL A 69 -10.66 -4.08 6.00
C VAL A 69 -11.34 -3.59 4.72
N TRP A 70 -11.59 -2.29 4.62
CA TRP A 70 -12.19 -1.70 3.42
C TRP A 70 -11.36 -1.98 2.17
N TRP A 71 -10.05 -1.75 2.25
CA TRP A 71 -9.15 -1.93 1.11
C TRP A 71 -8.98 -3.40 0.72
N PHE A 72 -8.98 -4.30 1.70
CA PHE A 72 -8.99 -5.74 1.46
C PHE A 72 -10.23 -6.16 0.68
N LEU A 73 -11.43 -5.78 1.15
CA LEU A 73 -12.69 -6.11 0.46
C LEU A 73 -12.71 -5.55 -0.96
N LEU A 74 -12.18 -4.35 -1.13
CA LEU A 74 -12.13 -3.66 -2.40
C LEU A 74 -11.11 -4.30 -3.37
N ALA A 75 -9.93 -4.71 -2.90
CA ALA A 75 -8.95 -5.42 -3.72
C ALA A 75 -9.38 -6.85 -4.03
N TYR A 76 -9.92 -7.56 -3.03
CA TYR A 76 -10.26 -8.96 -3.17
C TYR A 76 -11.56 -9.19 -3.95
N ILE A 77 -12.63 -8.46 -3.60
CA ILE A 77 -13.97 -8.66 -4.19
C ILE A 77 -14.15 -7.75 -5.41
N ARG A 78 -14.07 -6.43 -5.23
CA ARG A 78 -14.37 -5.47 -6.32
C ARG A 78 -13.37 -5.59 -7.48
N HIS A 79 -12.08 -5.72 -7.18
CA HIS A 79 -11.05 -5.94 -8.20
C HIS A 79 -10.85 -7.40 -8.59
N LYS A 80 -11.72 -8.30 -8.10
CA LYS A 80 -11.72 -9.71 -8.44
C LYS A 80 -10.38 -10.40 -8.19
N GLY A 81 -9.66 -9.98 -7.15
CA GLY A 81 -8.42 -10.66 -6.72
C GLY A 81 -8.65 -12.14 -6.42
N PHE A 82 -9.87 -12.57 -6.10
CA PHE A 82 -10.22 -13.98 -5.99
C PHE A 82 -10.01 -14.81 -7.28
N LEU A 83 -10.00 -14.17 -8.47
CA LEU A 83 -9.74 -14.87 -9.74
C LEU A 83 -8.30 -15.37 -9.84
N ASP A 84 -7.36 -14.65 -9.23
CA ASP A 84 -5.95 -15.00 -9.17
C ASP A 84 -5.64 -15.98 -8.01
N SER A 85 -6.66 -16.62 -7.44
CA SER A 85 -6.56 -17.65 -6.41
C SER A 85 -5.67 -17.21 -5.22
N TRP A 86 -4.64 -17.99 -4.89
CA TRP A 86 -3.75 -17.73 -3.77
C TRP A 86 -2.95 -16.43 -3.94
N GLN A 87 -2.47 -16.16 -5.16
CA GLN A 87 -1.65 -15.00 -5.47
C GLN A 87 -2.45 -13.70 -5.27
N GLY A 88 -3.70 -13.68 -5.72
CA GLY A 88 -4.59 -12.54 -5.53
C GLY A 88 -5.03 -12.34 -4.08
N PHE A 89 -5.18 -13.41 -3.30
CA PHE A 89 -5.39 -13.32 -1.85
C PHE A 89 -4.19 -12.68 -1.15
N VAL A 90 -2.98 -13.20 -1.38
CA VAL A 90 -1.74 -12.66 -0.80
C VAL A 90 -1.57 -11.20 -1.19
N PHE A 91 -1.75 -10.86 -2.48
CA PHE A 91 -1.67 -9.48 -2.93
C PHE A 91 -2.67 -8.56 -2.22
N SER A 92 -3.95 -8.98 -2.11
CA SER A 92 -5.00 -8.20 -1.46
C SER A 92 -4.73 -8.01 0.03
N LEU A 93 -4.23 -9.07 0.70
CA LEU A 93 -3.88 -9.06 2.12
C LEU A 93 -2.70 -8.14 2.41
N PHE A 94 -1.59 -8.25 1.68
CA PHE A 94 -0.44 -7.37 1.89
C PHE A 94 -0.73 -5.93 1.48
N SER A 95 -1.60 -5.72 0.49
CA SER A 95 -2.08 -4.39 0.11
C SER A 95 -2.93 -3.72 1.18
N SER A 96 -3.68 -4.48 1.98
CA SER A 96 -4.39 -3.93 3.14
C SER A 96 -3.48 -3.79 4.36
N LEU A 97 -2.62 -4.77 4.64
CA LEU A 97 -1.69 -4.75 5.78
C LEU A 97 -0.70 -3.58 5.75
N ARG A 98 -0.45 -2.98 4.57
CA ARG A 98 0.40 -1.80 4.49
C ARG A 98 -0.05 -0.67 5.43
N PHE A 99 -1.36 -0.48 5.63
CA PHE A 99 -1.91 0.58 6.48
C PHE A 99 -1.56 0.39 7.97
N PRO A 100 -1.91 -0.74 8.62
CA PRO A 100 -1.54 -0.96 10.00
C PRO A 100 -0.02 -1.02 10.18
N THR A 101 0.72 -1.64 9.26
CA THR A 101 2.20 -1.70 9.37
C THR A 101 2.84 -0.31 9.26
N GLY A 102 2.41 0.52 8.30
CA GLY A 102 2.87 1.90 8.18
C GLY A 102 2.55 2.73 9.42
N TYR A 103 1.36 2.55 10.00
CA TYR A 103 0.97 3.23 11.23
C TYR A 103 1.81 2.80 12.45
N LEU A 104 2.08 1.50 12.60
CA LEU A 104 2.95 0.98 13.66
C LEU A 104 4.39 1.49 13.53
N LYS A 105 4.91 1.53 12.29
CA LYS A 105 6.23 2.13 12.00
C LYS A 105 6.26 3.61 12.36
N PHE A 106 5.22 4.37 12.01
CA PHE A 106 5.07 5.76 12.42
C PHE A 106 5.12 5.91 13.94
N LEU A 107 4.40 5.07 14.69
CA LEU A 107 4.41 5.10 16.15
C LEU A 107 5.81 4.84 16.72
N ASN A 108 6.56 3.90 16.13
CA ASN A 108 7.95 3.64 16.49
C ASN A 108 8.88 4.83 16.16
N MET A 109 8.61 5.59 15.09
CA MET A 109 9.36 6.80 14.72
C MET A 109 9.01 8.05 15.55
N ARG A 110 7.89 8.02 16.28
CA ARG A 110 7.46 9.10 17.18
C ARG A 110 8.08 8.96 18.58
N ARG A 111 8.47 7.74 18.95
CA ARG A 111 9.16 7.43 20.21
C ARG A 111 10.60 7.93 20.18
#